data_AF-A0A936FGV5-F1
#
_entry.id   AF-A0A936FGV5-F1
#
_cell.length_a   1.000
_cell.length_b   1.000
_cell.length_c   1.000
_cell.angle_alpha   90.00
_cell.angle_beta   90.00
_cell.angle_gamma   90.00
#
_symmetry.space_group_name_H-M   'P 1'
#
loop_
_entity.id
_entity.type
_entity.pdbx_description
1 polymer ?
#
loop_
_entity_poly.entity_id
_entity_poly.type
_entity_poly.pdbx_seq_one_letter_code
_entity_poly.pdbx_strand_id
1 'polypeptide(L)'
;MYHYTFGGLRNVWLVNGYTLKKTPMGDAVAFADGEGLERAICLALTDKAGHLTGAELRFIRQSGLLMSQPALGKMIGADAQSVARWEKSGRVPKWADKLVRLVFLAHAEGNQPIRRAVDRINTVERLVQQTIVMRERQGEWTSTVKDMEADEVQPA
;
A
#
# COMPACT_ATOMS: atom_id res chain seq x y z
N MET A 1 -18.90 18.63 3.47
CA MET A 1 -17.57 17.98 3.37
C MET A 1 -17.74 16.52 3.72
N TYR A 2 -17.06 15.62 3.01
CA TYR A 2 -17.04 14.19 3.27
C TYR A 2 -15.79 13.81 4.05
N HIS A 3 -15.95 13.03 5.12
CA HIS A 3 -14.83 12.50 5.88
C HIS A 3 -14.25 11.29 5.16
N TYR A 4 -13.02 11.40 4.66
CA TYR A 4 -12.36 10.29 4.00
C TYR A 4 -11.75 9.35 5.05
N THR A 5 -12.42 8.23 5.28
CA THR A 5 -12.06 7.24 6.33
C THR A 5 -11.33 6.01 5.79
N PHE A 6 -11.15 5.91 4.46
CA PHE A 6 -10.41 4.81 3.83
C PHE A 6 -8.96 4.78 4.34
N GLY A 7 -8.40 3.57 4.47
CA GLY A 7 -7.06 3.36 5.03
C GLY A 7 -6.91 3.72 6.52
N GLY A 8 -8.00 4.08 7.21
CA GLY A 8 -7.98 4.50 8.61
C GLY A 8 -7.50 5.94 8.84
N LEU A 9 -7.49 6.76 7.79
CA LEU A 9 -7.16 8.18 7.89
C LEU A 9 -8.26 8.91 8.69
N ARG A 10 -7.84 9.81 9.58
CA ARG A 10 -8.76 10.55 10.48
C ARG A 10 -8.80 12.04 10.19
N ASN A 11 -7.81 12.55 9.47
CA ASN A 11 -7.54 13.96 9.23
C ASN A 11 -7.76 14.39 7.77
N VAL A 12 -8.42 13.58 6.94
CA VAL A 12 -8.68 13.89 5.54
C VAL A 12 -10.16 14.18 5.31
N TRP A 13 -10.46 15.36 4.80
CA TRP A 13 -11.82 15.82 4.52
C TRP A 13 -11.91 16.39 3.11
N LEU A 14 -12.89 15.93 2.34
CA LEU A 14 -13.10 16.35 0.96
C LEU A 14 -14.22 17.39 0.92
N VAL A 15 -13.96 18.53 0.29
CA VAL A 15 -14.99 19.56 0.07
C VAL A 15 -15.87 19.20 -1.12
N ASN A 16 -15.29 18.57 -2.14
CA ASN A 16 -15.91 18.21 -3.41
C ASN A 16 -15.21 16.97 -4.02
N GLY A 17 -15.51 16.65 -5.28
CA GLY A 17 -14.87 15.53 -6.00
C GLY A 17 -15.42 14.14 -5.63
N TYR A 18 -16.55 14.10 -4.91
CA TYR A 18 -17.24 12.86 -4.54
C TYR A 18 -18.76 12.96 -4.80
N THR A 19 -19.38 11.82 -5.07
CA THR A 19 -20.84 11.66 -5.19
C THR A 19 -21.32 10.58 -4.23
N LEU A 20 -22.32 10.89 -3.40
CA LEU A 20 -22.97 9.91 -2.54
C LEU A 20 -24.10 9.22 -3.31
N LYS A 21 -24.13 7.89 -3.27
CA LYS A 21 -25.15 7.05 -3.87
C LYS A 21 -25.77 6.17 -2.79
N LYS A 22 -27.10 6.17 -2.70
CA LYS A 22 -27.79 5.20 -1.85
C LYS A 22 -27.80 3.85 -2.55
N THR A 23 -27.30 2.83 -1.89
CA THR A 23 -27.39 1.44 -2.34
C THR A 23 -28.22 0.64 -1.34
N PRO A 24 -28.76 -0.53 -1.73
CA PRO A 24 -29.47 -1.41 -0.79
C PRO A 24 -28.61 -1.84 0.42
N MET A 25 -27.29 -1.82 0.28
CA MET A 25 -26.32 -2.20 1.33
C MET A 25 -25.81 -0.99 2.15
N GLY A 26 -26.35 0.21 1.92
CA GLY A 26 -25.96 1.44 2.60
C GLY A 26 -25.48 2.54 1.65
N ASP A 27 -24.94 3.62 2.23
CA ASP A 27 -24.41 4.75 1.46
C ASP A 27 -23.06 4.37 0.83
N ALA A 28 -22.97 4.48 -0.49
CA ALA A 28 -21.74 4.36 -1.26
C ALA A 28 -21.22 5.74 -1.64
N VAL A 29 -19.89 5.89 -1.71
CA VAL A 29 -19.24 7.09 -2.23
C VAL A 29 -18.53 6.74 -3.53
N ALA A 30 -18.68 7.59 -4.54
CA ALA A 30 -17.92 7.53 -5.78
C ALA A 30 -17.02 8.74 -5.88
N PHE A 31 -15.72 8.54 -6.11
CA PHE A 31 -14.75 9.61 -6.33
C PHE A 31 -14.59 9.90 -7.81
N ALA A 32 -14.41 11.16 -8.18
CA ALA A 32 -14.23 11.55 -9.59
C ALA A 32 -12.90 11.04 -10.16
N ASP A 33 -11.82 11.10 -9.37
CA ASP A 33 -10.49 10.61 -9.71
C ASP A 33 -9.88 9.98 -8.45
N GLY A 34 -10.01 8.65 -8.33
CA GLY A 34 -9.53 7.90 -7.17
C GLY A 34 -8.00 7.90 -7.06
N GLU A 35 -7.30 7.63 -8.16
CA GLU A 35 -5.83 7.58 -8.20
C GLU A 35 -5.22 8.96 -7.92
N GLY A 36 -5.76 10.01 -8.54
CA GLY A 36 -5.30 11.38 -8.30
C GLY A 36 -5.58 11.84 -6.86
N LEU A 37 -6.72 11.44 -6.29
CA LEU A 37 -7.05 11.71 -4.88
C LEU A 37 -6.05 11.02 -3.94
N GLU A 38 -5.81 9.72 -4.12
CA GLU A 38 -4.87 8.96 -3.29
C GLU A 38 -3.45 9.53 -3.37
N ARG A 39 -2.99 9.89 -4.58
CA ARG A 39 -1.70 10.56 -4.79
C ARG A 39 -1.65 11.92 -4.07
N ALA A 40 -2.69 12.73 -4.17
CA ALA A 40 -2.76 14.03 -3.51
C ALA A 40 -2.75 13.91 -1.98
N ILE A 41 -3.46 12.91 -1.43
CA ILE A 41 -3.42 12.61 0.01
C ILE A 41 -2.00 12.22 0.42
N CYS A 42 -1.33 11.33 -0.31
CA CYS A 42 0.03 10.93 0.03
C CYS A 42 1.01 12.12 0.03
N LEU A 43 0.90 13.03 -0.95
CA LEU A 43 1.70 14.27 -0.99
C LEU A 43 1.40 15.19 0.21
N ALA A 44 0.12 15.36 0.57
CA ALA A 44 -0.25 16.14 1.75
C ALA A 44 0.30 15.50 3.04
N LEU A 45 0.34 14.17 3.13
CA LEU A 45 0.93 13.45 4.25
C LEU A 45 2.45 13.60 4.31
N THR A 46 3.14 13.73 3.18
CA THR A 46 4.59 14.01 3.18
C THR A 46 4.93 15.41 3.66
N ASP A 47 4.03 16.38 3.47
CA ASP A 47 4.21 17.76 3.93
C ASP A 47 3.63 18.01 5.33
N LYS A 48 2.87 17.06 5.87
CA LYS A 48 2.24 17.16 7.20
C LYS A 48 3.27 17.49 8.29
N ALA A 49 2.97 18.54 9.07
CA ALA A 49 3.72 18.87 10.28
C ALA A 49 3.61 17.76 11.34
N GLY A 50 4.75 17.36 11.91
CA GLY A 50 4.83 16.31 12.92
C GLY A 50 4.91 14.89 12.34
N HIS A 51 4.75 13.91 13.22
CA HIS A 51 4.96 12.50 12.88
C HIS A 51 3.79 11.89 12.09
N LEU A 52 4.12 10.98 11.17
CA LEU A 52 3.14 10.09 10.58
C LEU A 52 2.61 9.16 11.66
N THR A 53 1.28 9.07 11.72
CA THR A 53 0.60 7.98 12.44
C THR A 53 0.79 6.67 11.68
N GLY A 54 0.50 5.55 12.34
CA GLY A 54 0.60 4.24 11.71
C GLY A 54 -0.33 4.07 10.49
N ALA A 55 -1.53 4.67 10.55
CA ALA A 55 -2.47 4.67 9.43
C ALA A 55 -1.96 5.51 8.23
N GLU A 56 -1.35 6.66 8.50
CA GLU A 56 -0.79 7.51 7.44
C GLU A 56 0.43 6.86 6.78
N LEU A 57 1.32 6.24 7.56
CA LEU A 57 2.43 5.46 7.02
C LEU A 57 1.93 4.30 6.16
N ARG A 58 0.92 3.57 6.64
CA ARG A 58 0.28 2.49 5.88
C ARG A 58 -0.31 3.00 4.58
N PHE A 59 -0.99 4.15 4.61
CA PHE A 59 -1.60 4.74 3.43
C PHE A 59 -0.56 5.09 2.37
N ILE A 60 0.54 5.76 2.75
CA ILE A 60 1.65 6.05 1.83
C ILE A 60 2.23 4.75 1.24
N ARG A 61 2.38 3.71 2.07
CA ARG A 61 2.88 2.41 1.60
C ARG A 61 1.94 1.75 0.58
N GLN A 62 0.65 1.65 0.91
CA GLN A 62 -0.32 0.90 0.11
C GLN A 62 -0.79 1.66 -1.12
N SER A 63 -1.22 2.92 -0.96
CA SER A 63 -1.78 3.72 -2.05
C SER A 63 -0.72 4.54 -2.80
N GLY A 64 0.36 4.93 -2.11
CA GLY A 64 1.43 5.73 -2.71
C GLY A 64 2.53 4.92 -3.40
N LEU A 65 3.01 3.86 -2.74
CA LEU A 65 4.15 3.04 -3.21
C LEU A 65 3.74 1.66 -3.72
N LEU A 66 2.46 1.27 -3.55
CA LEU A 66 1.94 -0.05 -3.91
C LEU A 66 2.77 -1.20 -3.34
N MET A 67 3.30 -1.02 -2.12
CA MET A 67 4.22 -1.96 -1.48
C MET A 67 3.53 -2.81 -0.41
N SER A 68 3.95 -4.06 -0.28
CA SER A 68 3.70 -4.85 0.91
C SER A 68 4.53 -4.35 2.11
N GLN A 69 4.25 -4.87 3.31
CA GLN A 69 5.08 -4.60 4.50
C GLN A 69 6.53 -5.09 4.32
N PRO A 70 6.79 -6.33 3.84
CA PRO A 70 8.14 -6.76 3.48
C PRO A 70 8.82 -5.89 2.42
N ALA A 71 8.10 -5.46 1.38
CA ALA A 71 8.64 -4.62 0.32
C ALA A 71 9.11 -3.27 0.87
N LEU A 72 8.28 -2.61 1.69
CA LEU A 72 8.67 -1.37 2.35
C LEU A 72 9.88 -1.60 3.26
N GLY A 73 9.86 -2.68 4.04
CA GLY A 73 10.99 -3.06 4.90
C GLY A 73 12.30 -3.14 4.12
N LYS A 74 12.32 -3.88 3.00
CA LYS A 74 13.48 -3.97 2.11
C LYS A 74 13.92 -2.60 1.57
N MET A 75 12.97 -1.75 1.20
CA MET A 75 13.24 -0.42 0.65
C MET A 75 13.94 0.50 1.65
N ILE A 76 13.57 0.43 2.93
CA ILE A 76 14.04 1.36 3.97
C ILE A 76 15.02 0.74 4.97
N GLY A 77 15.40 -0.54 4.80
CA GLY A 77 16.31 -1.24 5.71
C GLY A 77 15.68 -1.68 7.04
N ALA A 78 14.42 -2.08 7.02
CA ALA A 78 13.68 -2.65 8.15
C ALA A 78 13.14 -4.05 7.84
N ASP A 79 12.74 -4.79 8.87
CA ASP A 79 12.00 -6.04 8.70
C ASP A 79 10.47 -5.78 8.60
N ALA A 80 9.75 -6.74 8.04
CA ALA A 80 8.30 -6.65 7.84
C ALA A 80 7.51 -6.52 9.15
N GLN A 81 7.97 -7.15 10.23
CA GLN A 81 7.30 -7.12 11.54
C GLN A 81 7.43 -5.75 12.20
N SER A 82 8.59 -5.09 12.03
CA SER A 82 8.79 -3.70 12.43
C SER A 82 7.81 -2.78 11.71
N VAL A 83 7.69 -2.89 10.39
CA VAL A 83 6.71 -2.10 9.60
C VAL A 83 5.29 -2.34 10.11
N ALA A 84 4.87 -3.62 10.26
CA ALA A 84 3.54 -3.96 10.77
C ALA A 84 3.27 -3.38 12.16
N ARG A 85 4.26 -3.43 13.06
CA ARG A 85 4.17 -2.86 14.41
C ARG A 85 4.02 -1.35 14.37
N TRP A 86 4.75 -0.65 13.52
CA TRP A 86 4.64 0.81 13.37
C TRP A 86 3.26 1.21 12.88
N GLU A 87 2.71 0.49 11.90
CA GLU A 87 1.36 0.74 11.38
C GLU A 87 0.26 0.48 12.41
N LYS A 88 0.43 -0.52 13.26
CA LYS A 88 -0.54 -0.86 14.32
C LYS A 88 -0.46 0.09 15.52
N SER A 89 0.75 0.39 15.98
CA SER A 89 0.97 1.15 17.23
C SER A 89 1.07 2.66 17.02
N GLY A 90 1.34 3.13 15.80
CA GLY A 90 1.66 4.52 15.52
C GLY A 90 3.03 4.98 16.02
N ARG A 91 3.85 4.07 16.59
CA ARG A 91 5.21 4.36 17.06
C ARG A 91 6.20 4.20 15.90
N VAL A 92 6.16 5.12 14.95
CA VAL A 92 7.08 5.16 13.81
C VAL A 92 8.40 5.81 14.24
N PRO A 93 9.56 5.16 14.05
CA PRO A 93 10.86 5.80 14.29
C PRO A 93 11.04 7.04 13.39
N LYS A 94 11.67 8.09 13.93
CA LYS A 94 11.94 9.36 13.22
C LYS A 94 12.61 9.16 11.86
N TRP A 95 13.55 8.23 11.76
CA TRP A 95 14.25 7.95 10.51
C TRP A 95 13.35 7.28 9.47
N ALA A 96 12.48 6.35 9.90
CA ALA A 96 11.56 5.63 9.02
C ALA A 96 10.49 6.58 8.48
N ASP A 97 9.93 7.43 9.34
CA ASP A 97 9.00 8.49 8.95
C ASP A 97 9.61 9.37 7.83
N LYS A 98 10.79 9.94 8.07
CA LYS A 98 11.48 10.80 7.10
C LYS A 98 11.82 10.07 5.80
N LEU A 99 12.32 8.84 5.90
CA LEU A 99 12.75 8.07 4.73
C LEU A 99 11.56 7.64 3.87
N VAL A 100 10.44 7.22 4.47
CA VAL A 100 9.21 6.90 3.74
C VAL A 100 8.70 8.11 2.97
N ARG A 101 8.68 9.30 3.61
CA ARG A 101 8.28 10.55 2.94
C ARG A 101 9.19 10.88 1.77
N LEU A 102 10.51 10.79 1.97
CA LEU A 102 11.50 11.07 0.93
C LEU A 102 11.38 10.11 -0.26
N VAL A 103 11.23 8.80 0.02
CA VAL A 103 11.06 7.77 -1.02
C VAL A 103 9.79 8.01 -1.81
N PHE A 104 8.66 8.29 -1.13
CA PHE A 104 7.41 8.57 -1.83
C PHE A 104 7.48 9.86 -2.65
N LEU A 105 8.03 10.95 -2.11
CA LEU A 105 8.18 12.22 -2.83
C LEU A 105 9.01 12.03 -4.11
N ALA A 106 10.18 11.41 -3.99
CA ALA A 106 11.04 11.11 -5.14
C ALA A 106 10.33 10.20 -6.16
N HIS A 107 9.59 9.19 -5.70
CA HIS A 107 8.79 8.33 -6.56
C HIS A 107 7.71 9.13 -7.32
N ALA A 108 6.96 9.97 -6.61
CA ALA A 108 5.89 10.79 -7.15
C ALA A 108 6.38 11.87 -8.14
N GLU A 109 7.59 12.39 -7.94
CA GLU A 109 8.25 13.37 -8.83
C GLU A 109 8.94 12.71 -10.04
N GLY A 110 8.92 11.39 -10.16
CA GLY A 110 9.45 10.70 -11.33
C GLY A 110 10.94 10.36 -11.25
N ASN A 111 11.55 10.37 -10.06
CA ASN A 111 12.96 10.01 -9.87
C ASN A 111 13.22 8.57 -10.35
N GLN A 112 13.94 8.43 -11.46
CA GLN A 112 14.11 7.15 -12.17
C GLN A 112 14.80 6.06 -11.32
N PRO A 113 15.92 6.34 -10.62
CA PRO A 113 16.52 5.37 -9.71
C PRO A 113 15.56 4.84 -8.64
N ILE A 114 14.80 5.74 -7.99
CA ILE A 114 13.85 5.35 -6.95
C ILE A 114 12.70 4.53 -7.54
N ARG A 115 12.13 4.95 -8.68
CA ARG A 115 11.06 4.18 -9.35
C ARG A 115 11.51 2.77 -9.71
N ARG A 116 12.70 2.62 -10.29
CA ARG A 116 13.26 1.30 -10.61
C ARG A 116 13.47 0.43 -9.37
N ALA A 117 13.91 1.02 -8.26
CA ALA A 117 14.08 0.29 -7.01
C ALA A 117 12.73 -0.22 -6.47
N VAL A 118 11.71 0.65 -6.46
CA VAL A 118 10.33 0.32 -6.06
C VAL A 118 9.77 -0.81 -6.94
N ASP A 119 9.81 -0.64 -8.26
CA ASP A 119 9.27 -1.59 -9.23
C ASP A 119 9.95 -2.96 -9.14
N ARG A 120 11.28 -2.97 -8.94
CA ARG A 120 12.05 -4.20 -8.77
C ARG A 120 11.65 -4.95 -7.51
N ILE A 121 11.52 -4.26 -6.38
CA ILE A 121 11.15 -4.89 -5.11
C ILE A 121 9.75 -5.51 -5.22
N ASN A 122 8.79 -4.77 -5.76
CA ASN A 122 7.41 -5.24 -5.94
C ASN A 122 7.33 -6.43 -6.92
N THR A 123 8.10 -6.37 -8.02
CA THR A 123 8.15 -7.47 -9.00
C THR A 123 8.72 -8.75 -8.39
N VAL A 124 9.85 -8.65 -7.68
CA VAL A 124 10.48 -9.81 -7.04
C VAL A 124 9.54 -10.45 -6.02
N GLU A 125 8.86 -9.64 -5.22
CA GLU A 125 7.92 -10.18 -4.24
C GLU A 125 6.75 -10.92 -4.90
N ARG A 126 6.15 -10.33 -5.95
CA ARG A 126 5.07 -10.99 -6.70
C ARG A 126 5.53 -12.34 -7.25
N LEU A 127 6.73 -12.42 -7.82
CA LEU A 127 7.28 -13.67 -8.36
C LEU A 127 7.53 -14.72 -7.28
N VAL A 128 7.99 -14.30 -6.09
CA VAL A 128 8.19 -15.21 -4.94
C VAL A 128 6.86 -15.75 -4.40
N GLN A 129 5.77 -15.00 -4.58
CA GLN A 129 4.42 -15.38 -4.14
C GLN A 129 3.65 -16.23 -5.16
N GLN A 130 4.32 -16.75 -6.19
CA GLN A 130 3.68 -17.64 -7.18
C GLN A 130 3.76 -19.10 -6.74
N THR A 131 2.63 -19.79 -6.75
CA THR A 131 2.54 -21.23 -6.53
C THR A 131 2.34 -21.94 -7.86
N ILE A 132 3.22 -22.90 -8.15
CA ILE A 132 3.07 -23.78 -9.30
C ILE A 132 2.17 -24.95 -8.88
N VAL A 133 0.96 -25.00 -9.43
CA VAL A 133 0.01 -26.10 -9.20
C VAL A 133 0.19 -27.15 -10.29
N MET A 134 0.47 -28.38 -9.87
CA MET A 134 0.59 -29.53 -10.77
C MET A 134 -0.71 -30.32 -10.77
N ARG A 135 -1.21 -30.69 -11.96
CA ARG A 135 -2.39 -31.54 -12.13
C ARG A 135 -2.07 -32.71 -13.05
N GLU A 136 -2.30 -33.91 -12.55
CA GLU A 136 -2.23 -35.15 -13.33
C GLU A 136 -3.57 -35.38 -14.06
N ARG A 137 -3.48 -35.79 -15.33
CA ARG A 137 -4.60 -36.31 -16.13
C ARG A 137 -4.10 -37.41 -17.06
N GLN A 138 -4.64 -38.62 -16.90
CA GLN A 138 -4.40 -39.76 -17.80
C GLN A 138 -2.91 -40.14 -18.00
N GLY A 139 -2.10 -40.02 -16.95
CA GLY A 139 -0.67 -40.29 -16.95
C GLY A 139 0.21 -39.08 -17.30
N GLU A 140 -0.37 -37.95 -17.68
CA GLU A 140 0.37 -36.72 -18.03
C GLU A 140 0.22 -35.64 -16.96
N TRP A 141 1.34 -35.00 -16.61
CA TRP A 141 1.38 -33.88 -15.67
C TRP A 141 1.29 -32.55 -16.41
N THR A 142 0.37 -31.68 -15.97
CA THR A 142 0.21 -30.31 -16.49
C THR A 142 0.42 -29.31 -15.37
N SER A 143 1.14 -28.22 -15.64
CA SER A 143 1.39 -27.15 -14.66
C SER A 143 0.47 -25.95 -14.91
N THR A 144 -0.03 -25.33 -13.84
CA THR A 144 -0.68 -24.02 -13.87
C THR A 144 -0.06 -23.15 -12.78
N VAL A 145 0.39 -21.94 -13.14
CA VAL A 145 0.89 -20.98 -12.16
C VAL A 145 -0.30 -20.21 -11.60
N LYS A 146 -0.38 -20.10 -10.27
CA LYS A 146 -1.34 -19.24 -9.58
C LYS A 146 -0.58 -18.26 -8.70
N ASP A 147 -1.03 -17.01 -8.65
CA ASP A 147 -0.59 -16.07 -7.62
C ASP A 147 -1.20 -16.53 -6.28
N MET A 148 -0.41 -16.56 -5.19
CA MET A 148 -0.96 -16.78 -3.85
C MET A 148 -1.77 -15.55 -3.45
N GLU A 149 -3.09 -15.68 -3.31
CA GLU A 149 -3.91 -14.64 -2.69
C GLU A 149 -3.53 -14.52 -1.20
N ALA A 150 -3.42 -13.29 -0.70
CA ALA A 150 -2.87 -12.96 0.61
C ALA A 150 -3.65 -13.52 1.82
N ASP A 151 -4.77 -14.23 1.60
CA ASP A 151 -5.63 -14.81 2.64
C ASP A 151 -5.30 -16.28 3.01
N GLU A 152 -4.38 -16.95 2.31
CA GLU A 152 -3.98 -18.34 2.64
C GLU A 152 -2.71 -18.46 3.51
N VAL A 153 -2.16 -17.34 4.00
CA VAL A 153 -1.04 -17.38 4.96
C VAL A 153 -1.59 -17.63 6.37
N GLN A 154 -1.98 -18.87 6.65
CA GLN A 154 -2.14 -19.31 8.04
C GLN A 154 -0.75 -19.48 8.67
N PRO A 155 -0.46 -18.87 9.84
CA PRO A 155 0.78 -19.14 10.53
C PRO A 155 0.74 -20.56 11.12
N ALA A 156 1.79 -21.33 10.83
CA ALA A 156 2.12 -22.56 11.54
C ALA A 156 2.57 -22.28 12.98
#